data_AF-A0A4U7EJG3-F1
#
_entry.id   AF-A0A4U7EJG3-F1
#
_cell.length_a   1.000
_cell.length_b   1.000
_cell.length_c   1.000
_cell.angle_alpha   90.00
_cell.angle_beta   90.00
_cell.angle_gamma   90.00
#
_symmetry.space_group_name_H-M   'P 1'
#
loop_
_entity.id
_entity.type
_entity.pdbx_description
1 polymer ?
#
loop_
_entity_poly.entity_id
_entity_poly.type
_entity_poly.pdbx_seq_one_letter_code
_entity_poly.pdbx_strand_id
1 'polypeptide(L)'
;RDYLFLTLTTRGDWSSTIPEDNNPFVYPSVSGSFVFTDAFDLPDALSYGKVRASWAEIGGDTDPYRTSLTYGIIGQHQGQALETITQLSVPLLDLKPTSTREIELGFETQFFNDRFGVDFTWYRRSTVDQILDVTVSSASGYTARTANSGEIRNTGVELLLTSIPF
;
A
#
# COMPACT_ATOMS: atom_id res chain seq x y z
N ARG A 1 27.15 -7.47 21.78
CA ARG A 1 26.53 -8.20 20.67
C ARG A 1 25.14 -7.64 20.51
N ASP A 2 24.80 -7.23 19.29
CA ASP A 2 23.54 -6.59 18.98
C ASP A 2 22.65 -7.62 18.29
N TYR A 3 21.72 -8.23 19.04
CA TYR A 3 20.92 -9.35 18.56
C TYR A 3 19.44 -9.03 18.42
N LEU A 4 18.94 -7.97 19.05
CA LEU A 4 17.52 -7.58 19.02
C LEU A 4 17.40 -6.14 18.52
N PHE A 5 16.55 -5.95 17.52
CA PHE A 5 16.33 -4.65 16.86
C PHE A 5 14.83 -4.36 16.81
N LEU A 6 14.46 -3.12 17.12
CA LEU A 6 13.09 -2.62 17.05
C LEU A 6 13.10 -1.23 16.41
N THR A 7 12.22 -1.04 15.44
CA THR A 7 12.05 0.21 14.69
C THR A 7 10.59 0.63 14.76
N LEU A 8 10.34 1.89 15.09
CA LEU A 8 9.02 2.51 15.05
C LEU A 8 9.09 3.71 14.11
N THR A 9 8.11 3.83 13.23
CA THR A 9 7.97 4.96 12.30
C THR A 9 6.56 5.50 12.39
N THR A 10 6.42 6.81 12.25
CA THR A 10 5.14 7.45 11.99
C THR A 10 5.33 8.46 10.87
N ARG A 11 4.35 8.55 9.97
CA ARG A 11 4.34 9.53 8.89
C ARG A 11 2.95 10.13 8.77
N GLY A 12 2.90 11.43 8.55
CA GLY A 12 1.67 12.16 8.23
C GLY A 12 1.84 12.89 6.91
N ASP A 13 0.84 12.78 6.04
CA ASP A 13 0.79 13.48 4.75
C ASP A 13 -0.46 14.37 4.69
N TRP A 14 -0.37 15.41 3.87
CA TRP A 14 -1.49 16.26 3.45
C TRP A 14 -1.57 16.24 1.94
N SER A 15 -2.67 15.73 1.37
CA SER A 15 -2.83 15.67 -0.09
C SER A 15 -3.93 16.60 -0.59
N SER A 16 -3.58 17.47 -1.55
CA SER A 16 -4.53 18.38 -2.21
C SER A 16 -5.60 17.66 -3.05
N THR A 17 -5.40 16.37 -3.36
CA THR A 17 -6.36 15.58 -4.13
C THR A 17 -7.41 14.92 -3.25
N ILE A 18 -7.27 15.02 -1.93
CA ILE A 18 -8.25 14.63 -0.92
C ILE A 18 -8.98 15.88 -0.41
N PRO A 19 -10.30 15.83 -0.15
CA PRO A 19 -11.05 16.95 0.41
C PRO A 19 -10.44 17.47 1.71
N GLU A 20 -10.54 18.79 1.95
CA GLU A 20 -9.88 19.47 3.08
C GLU A 20 -10.19 18.84 4.45
N ASP A 21 -11.43 18.39 4.65
CA ASP A 21 -11.87 17.73 5.89
C ASP A 21 -11.20 16.37 6.14
N ASN A 22 -10.66 15.72 5.09
CA ASN A 22 -10.04 14.40 5.13
C ASN A 22 -8.58 14.40 4.65
N ASN A 23 -8.02 15.55 4.27
CA ASN A 23 -6.70 15.63 3.66
C ASN A 23 -5.50 15.36 4.58
N PRO A 24 -5.57 15.48 5.93
CA PRO A 24 -4.50 15.00 6.79
C PRO A 24 -4.70 13.51 7.07
N PHE A 25 -3.67 12.70 6.82
CA PHE A 25 -3.68 11.29 7.20
C PHE A 25 -2.33 10.83 7.73
N VAL A 26 -2.36 10.15 8.87
CA VAL A 26 -1.19 9.65 9.59
C VAL A 26 -1.22 8.13 9.60
N TYR A 27 -0.09 7.52 9.27
CA TYR A 27 0.06 6.07 9.17
C TYR A 27 1.37 5.61 9.82
N PRO A 28 1.30 4.76 10.86
CA PRO A 28 2.47 4.25 11.57
C PRO A 28 2.99 2.92 11.00
N SER A 29 4.22 2.57 11.38
CA SER A 29 4.78 1.23 11.19
C SER A 29 5.67 0.82 12.36
N VAL A 30 5.76 -0.48 12.57
CA VAL A 30 6.67 -1.11 13.53
C VAL A 30 7.31 -2.32 12.87
N SER A 31 8.62 -2.47 13.06
CA SER A 31 9.34 -3.66 12.64
C SER A 31 10.32 -4.10 13.71
N GLY A 32 10.47 -5.42 13.84
CA GLY A 32 11.37 -6.03 14.80
C GLY A 32 12.17 -7.14 14.13
N SER A 33 13.39 -7.33 14.59
CA SER A 33 14.18 -8.49 14.18
C SER A 33 15.06 -9.02 15.30
N PHE A 34 15.27 -10.33 15.27
CA PHE A 34 16.06 -11.06 16.25
C PHE A 34 17.06 -11.95 15.52
N VAL A 35 18.35 -11.64 15.69
CA VAL A 35 19.50 -12.39 15.16
C VAL A 35 19.90 -13.42 16.21
N PHE A 36 19.29 -14.60 16.12
CA PHE A 36 19.41 -15.63 17.15
C PHE A 36 20.78 -16.32 17.17
N THR A 37 21.53 -16.27 16.05
CA THR A 37 22.95 -16.71 16.01
C THR A 37 23.88 -15.84 16.84
N ASP A 38 23.53 -14.57 17.05
CA ASP A 38 24.33 -13.67 17.88
C ASP A 38 23.97 -13.81 19.38
N ALA A 39 22.77 -14.30 19.69
CA ALA A 39 22.23 -14.43 21.04
C ALA A 39 22.57 -15.76 21.73
N PHE A 40 22.77 -16.83 20.97
CA PHE A 40 22.99 -18.18 21.49
C PHE A 40 24.23 -18.83 20.86
N ASP A 41 24.82 -19.79 21.58
CA ASP A 41 25.86 -20.65 21.03
C ASP A 41 25.19 -21.75 20.17
N LEU A 42 25.30 -21.60 18.85
CA LEU A 42 24.70 -22.50 17.86
C LEU A 42 25.79 -23.29 17.12
N PRO A 43 25.44 -24.41 16.45
CA PRO A 43 26.43 -25.23 15.73
C PRO A 43 27.14 -24.46 14.62
N ASP A 44 28.43 -24.72 14.40
CA ASP A 44 29.27 -24.09 13.35
C ASP A 44 28.69 -24.24 11.92
N ALA A 45 27.82 -25.23 11.72
CA ALA A 45 27.11 -25.42 10.46
C ALA A 45 26.15 -24.27 10.13
N LEU A 46 25.67 -23.52 11.14
CA LEU A 46 24.77 -22.38 11.00
C LEU A 46 25.57 -21.07 11.12
N SER A 47 25.79 -20.41 10.00
CA SER A 47 26.60 -19.19 9.92
C SER A 47 25.82 -17.95 10.34
N TYR A 48 24.53 -17.89 10.01
CA TYR A 48 23.67 -16.76 10.34
C TYR A 48 22.21 -17.20 10.46
N GLY A 49 21.47 -16.54 11.35
CA GLY A 49 20.07 -16.83 11.59
C GLY A 49 19.32 -15.62 12.14
N LYS A 50 18.24 -15.23 11.46
CA LYS A 50 17.39 -14.09 11.83
C LYS A 50 15.91 -14.40 11.62
N VAL A 51 15.10 -13.98 12.59
CA VAL A 51 13.65 -13.85 12.41
C VAL A 51 13.27 -12.38 12.39
N ARG A 52 12.30 -12.01 11.54
CA ARG A 52 11.78 -10.64 11.43
C ARG A 52 10.27 -10.63 11.38
N ALA A 53 9.67 -9.60 11.95
CA ALA A 53 8.25 -9.34 11.86
C ALA A 53 8.02 -7.85 11.66
N SER A 54 7.05 -7.48 10.85
CA SER A 54 6.66 -6.09 10.64
C SER A 54 5.16 -5.95 10.55
N TRP A 55 4.68 -4.78 10.97
CA TRP A 55 3.34 -4.30 10.69
C TRP A 55 3.43 -2.85 10.24
N ALA A 56 2.77 -2.51 9.15
CA ALA A 56 2.75 -1.16 8.62
C ALA A 56 1.36 -0.78 8.11
N GLU A 57 1.02 0.48 8.28
CA GLU A 57 -0.06 1.14 7.55
C GLU A 57 0.56 2.15 6.57
N ILE A 58 -0.02 2.27 5.38
CA ILE A 58 0.42 3.17 4.32
C ILE A 58 -0.83 3.88 3.81
N GLY A 59 -0.85 5.21 3.94
CA GLY A 59 -1.90 6.04 3.35
C GLY A 59 -1.66 6.26 1.85
N GLY A 60 -2.73 6.36 1.08
CA GLY A 60 -2.67 6.70 -0.34
C GLY A 60 -3.75 7.71 -0.73
N ASP A 61 -3.43 8.59 -1.66
CA ASP A 61 -4.32 9.63 -2.17
C ASP A 61 -4.92 9.26 -3.54
N THR A 62 -5.33 10.25 -4.32
CA THR A 62 -5.94 10.03 -5.64
C THR A 62 -5.47 11.02 -6.69
N ASP A 63 -5.91 10.83 -7.93
CA ASP A 63 -5.58 11.74 -9.02
C ASP A 63 -6.27 13.11 -8.86
N PRO A 64 -5.68 14.20 -9.38
CA PRO A 64 -6.28 15.53 -9.30
C PRO A 64 -7.70 15.63 -9.88
N TYR A 65 -8.48 16.58 -9.35
CA TYR A 65 -9.80 16.98 -9.86
C TYR A 65 -10.89 15.88 -9.82
N ARG A 66 -10.75 14.88 -8.94
CA ARG A 66 -11.78 13.85 -8.69
C ARG A 66 -12.85 14.26 -7.66
N THR A 67 -12.65 15.38 -6.97
CA THR A 67 -13.51 15.87 -5.87
C THR A 67 -14.40 17.03 -6.27
N SER A 68 -14.35 17.49 -7.51
CA SER A 68 -15.10 18.66 -8.00
C SER A 68 -15.78 18.36 -9.32
N LEU A 69 -16.94 18.96 -9.57
CA LEU A 69 -17.62 18.88 -10.85
C LEU A 69 -16.99 19.86 -11.84
N THR A 70 -16.61 19.39 -13.03
CA THR A 70 -16.02 20.25 -14.08
C THR A 70 -16.91 20.33 -15.31
N TYR A 71 -16.89 21.51 -15.94
CA TYR A 71 -17.62 21.80 -17.17
C TYR A 71 -16.64 22.25 -18.25
N GLY A 72 -16.95 21.91 -19.49
CA GLY A 72 -16.13 22.25 -20.65
C GLY A 72 -16.96 22.45 -21.90
N ILE A 73 -16.33 23.00 -22.92
CA ILE A 73 -16.99 23.35 -24.18
C ILE A 73 -16.82 22.18 -25.16
N ILE A 74 -17.93 21.65 -25.69
CA ILE A 74 -17.93 20.53 -26.66
C ILE A 74 -18.13 20.95 -28.10
N GLY A 75 -18.30 22.24 -28.35
CA GLY A 75 -18.47 22.78 -29.68
C GLY A 75 -19.31 24.04 -29.67
N GLN A 76 -19.93 24.32 -30.80
CA GLN A 76 -20.79 25.48 -30.98
C GLN A 76 -22.05 25.12 -31.75
N HIS A 77 -23.17 25.73 -31.39
CA HIS A 77 -24.40 25.68 -32.16
C HIS A 77 -24.81 27.10 -32.52
N GLN A 78 -24.96 27.37 -33.83
CA GLN A 78 -25.30 28.71 -34.34
C GLN A 78 -24.32 29.80 -33.86
N GLY A 79 -23.03 29.47 -33.74
CA GLY A 79 -21.99 30.39 -33.27
C GLY A 79 -21.96 30.65 -31.76
N GLN A 80 -22.80 29.96 -30.97
CA GLN A 80 -22.78 30.00 -29.51
C GLN A 80 -22.12 28.74 -28.95
N ALA A 81 -21.28 28.90 -27.93
CA ALA A 81 -20.61 27.77 -27.28
C ALA A 81 -21.62 26.84 -26.60
N LEU A 82 -21.41 25.54 -26.73
CA LEU A 82 -22.15 24.52 -26.00
C LEU A 82 -21.28 23.99 -24.86
N GLU A 83 -21.82 24.03 -23.64
CA GLU A 83 -21.17 23.52 -22.44
C GLU A 83 -21.70 22.13 -22.08
N THR A 84 -20.83 21.30 -21.52
CA THR A 84 -21.19 20.00 -20.95
C THR A 84 -20.40 19.76 -19.68
N ILE A 85 -20.88 18.82 -18.88
CA ILE A 85 -20.08 18.19 -17.83
C ILE A 85 -18.98 17.36 -18.51
N THR A 86 -17.72 17.61 -18.15
CA THR A 86 -16.56 16.93 -18.76
C THR A 86 -16.21 15.61 -18.09
N GLN A 87 -16.77 15.34 -16.91
CA GLN A 87 -16.51 14.13 -16.14
C GLN A 87 -17.56 13.06 -16.41
N LEU A 88 -17.10 11.82 -16.57
CA LEU A 88 -17.95 10.64 -16.73
C LEU A 88 -18.38 10.04 -15.38
N SER A 89 -17.72 10.43 -14.30
CA SER A 89 -17.94 9.94 -12.94
C SER A 89 -18.47 11.06 -12.05
N VAL A 90 -19.44 10.73 -11.19
CA VAL A 90 -19.90 11.63 -10.14
C VAL A 90 -18.76 11.84 -9.12
N PRO A 91 -18.33 13.09 -8.86
CA PRO A 91 -17.31 13.37 -7.87
C PRO A 91 -17.79 13.05 -6.46
N LEU A 92 -16.87 12.57 -5.61
CA LEU A 92 -17.15 12.26 -4.21
C LEU A 92 -16.59 13.36 -3.32
N LEU A 93 -17.47 14.11 -2.67
CA LEU A 93 -17.11 15.27 -1.85
C LEU A 93 -16.51 14.87 -0.49
N ASP A 94 -16.82 13.68 0.00
CA ASP A 94 -16.39 13.11 1.28
C ASP A 94 -15.33 12.00 1.12
N LEU A 95 -14.58 12.06 0.02
CA LEU A 95 -13.56 11.09 -0.32
C LEU A 95 -12.49 10.99 0.79
N LYS A 96 -12.16 9.75 1.15
CA LYS A 96 -11.18 9.41 2.18
C LYS A 96 -9.88 8.92 1.53
N PRO A 97 -8.73 9.09 2.18
CA PRO A 97 -7.51 8.41 1.77
C PRO A 97 -7.69 6.89 1.77
N THR A 98 -7.02 6.21 0.85
CA THR A 98 -6.87 4.75 0.90
C THR A 98 -5.93 4.36 2.04
N SER A 99 -6.15 3.19 2.64
CA SER A 99 -5.25 2.64 3.66
C SER A 99 -4.82 1.23 3.29
N THR A 100 -3.52 1.03 3.09
CA THR A 100 -2.91 -0.29 2.93
C THR A 100 -2.31 -0.71 4.27
N ARG A 101 -2.77 -1.85 4.80
CA ARG A 101 -2.22 -2.49 6.00
C ARG A 101 -1.47 -3.75 5.62
N GLU A 102 -0.26 -3.91 6.12
CA GLU A 102 0.62 -5.03 5.79
C GLU A 102 1.19 -5.65 7.06
N ILE A 103 1.17 -6.98 7.12
CA ILE A 103 1.88 -7.80 8.11
C ILE A 103 2.86 -8.68 7.33
N GLU A 104 4.12 -8.68 7.75
CA GLU A 104 5.12 -9.59 7.21
C GLU A 104 5.80 -10.37 8.33
N LEU A 105 6.09 -11.64 8.06
CA LEU A 105 6.88 -12.52 8.90
C LEU A 105 7.98 -13.12 8.02
N GLY A 106 9.23 -12.91 8.42
CA GLY A 106 10.40 -13.36 7.68
C GLY A 106 11.32 -14.24 8.52
N PHE A 107 11.96 -15.18 7.86
CA PHE A 107 12.98 -16.05 8.41
C PHE A 107 14.13 -16.13 7.42
N GLU A 108 15.34 -15.84 7.89
CA GLU A 108 16.55 -15.85 7.09
C GLU A 108 17.60 -16.70 7.80
N THR A 109 18.28 -17.56 7.04
CA THR A 109 19.32 -18.42 7.58
C THR A 109 20.41 -18.67 6.53
N GLN A 110 21.65 -18.78 6.99
CA GLN A 110 22.81 -19.12 6.16
C GLN A 110 23.62 -20.22 6.82
N PHE A 111 24.13 -21.16 6.03
CA PHE A 111 24.81 -22.35 6.49
C PHE A 111 26.17 -22.52 5.81
N PHE A 112 27.06 -23.26 6.48
CA PHE A 112 28.35 -23.75 5.96
C PHE A 112 29.29 -22.63 5.47
N ASN A 113 29.50 -21.61 6.29
CA ASN A 113 30.23 -20.38 5.96
C ASN A 113 29.55 -19.63 4.80
N ASP A 114 28.25 -19.36 4.97
CA ASP A 114 27.42 -18.58 4.05
C ASP A 114 27.28 -19.18 2.63
N ARG A 115 27.53 -20.49 2.49
CA ARG A 115 27.48 -21.20 1.21
C ARG A 115 26.09 -21.66 0.81
N PHE A 116 25.17 -21.78 1.75
CA PHE A 116 23.77 -22.11 1.48
C PHE A 116 22.86 -21.20 2.27
N GLY A 117 21.98 -20.48 1.60
CA GLY A 117 21.08 -19.50 2.21
C GLY A 117 19.62 -19.79 1.90
N VAL A 118 18.77 -19.49 2.88
CA VAL A 118 17.32 -19.52 2.74
C VAL A 118 16.76 -18.22 3.31
N ASP A 119 16.01 -17.48 2.49
CA ASP A 119 15.15 -16.38 2.94
C ASP A 119 13.70 -16.75 2.61
N PHE A 120 12.88 -16.80 3.64
CA PHE A 120 11.46 -17.06 3.55
C PHE A 120 10.71 -15.86 4.10
N THR A 121 9.71 -15.38 3.37
CA THR A 121 8.79 -14.34 3.82
C THR A 121 7.35 -14.79 3.59
N TRP A 122 6.52 -14.68 4.62
CA TRP A 122 5.07 -14.70 4.47
C TRP A 122 4.54 -13.29 4.68
N TYR A 123 3.63 -12.85 3.82
CA TYR A 123 3.01 -11.54 3.95
C TYR A 123 1.50 -11.59 3.76
N ARG A 124 0.82 -10.65 4.39
CA ARG A 124 -0.59 -10.35 4.16
C ARG A 124 -0.76 -8.83 4.08
N ARG A 125 -1.23 -8.38 2.92
CA ARG A 125 -1.50 -6.98 2.62
C ARG A 125 -3.00 -6.79 2.33
N SER A 126 -3.65 -5.88 3.04
CA SER A 126 -5.06 -5.51 2.86
C SER A 126 -5.14 -4.02 2.56
N THR A 127 -5.61 -3.65 1.38
CA THR A 127 -5.92 -2.26 1.02
C THR A 127 -7.40 -2.00 1.18
N VAL A 128 -7.77 -1.12 2.10
CA VAL A 128 -9.14 -0.70 2.40
C VAL A 128 -9.40 0.71 1.88
N ASP A 129 -10.69 1.04 1.76
CA ASP A 129 -11.17 2.33 1.29
C ASP A 129 -10.61 2.72 -0.07
N GLN A 130 -10.41 1.75 -0.97
CA GLN A 130 -9.90 2.02 -2.32
C GLN A 130 -10.80 3.01 -3.06
N ILE A 131 -10.17 3.99 -3.71
CA ILE A 131 -10.86 5.03 -4.46
C ILE A 131 -11.08 4.50 -5.88
N LEU A 132 -12.26 3.93 -6.11
CA LEU A 132 -12.63 3.25 -7.35
C LEU A 132 -13.83 3.94 -8.00
N ASP A 133 -13.90 3.87 -9.33
CA ASP A 133 -15.09 4.26 -10.07
C ASP A 133 -16.03 3.06 -10.19
N VAL A 134 -17.21 3.16 -9.57
CA VAL A 134 -18.26 2.14 -9.60
C VAL A 134 -19.25 2.49 -10.71
N THR A 135 -19.57 1.53 -11.57
CA THR A 135 -20.54 1.72 -12.65
C THR A 135 -21.92 2.05 -12.10
N VAL A 136 -22.55 3.09 -12.64
CA VAL A 136 -23.93 3.48 -12.32
C VAL A 136 -24.78 3.53 -13.58
N SER A 137 -26.11 3.56 -13.42
CA SER A 137 -27.03 3.68 -14.55
C SER A 137 -26.84 5.02 -15.25
N SER A 138 -26.76 5.01 -16.59
CA SER A 138 -26.71 6.21 -17.42
C SER A 138 -27.95 7.11 -17.26
N ALA A 139 -29.05 6.59 -16.74
CA ALA A 139 -30.22 7.38 -16.37
C ALA A 139 -29.93 8.45 -15.30
N SER A 140 -28.84 8.30 -14.54
CA SER A 140 -28.37 9.31 -13.58
C SER A 140 -27.72 10.54 -14.23
N GLY A 141 -27.45 10.49 -15.54
CA GLY A 141 -26.63 11.49 -16.24
C GLY A 141 -25.13 11.20 -16.20
N TYR A 142 -24.70 10.15 -15.51
CA TYR A 142 -23.31 9.69 -15.40
C TYR A 142 -23.20 8.19 -15.68
N THR A 143 -22.00 7.72 -16.02
CA THR A 143 -21.74 6.28 -16.23
C THR A 143 -20.96 5.64 -15.08
N ALA A 144 -20.37 6.46 -14.21
CA ALA A 144 -19.67 6.01 -13.01
C ALA A 144 -19.92 6.93 -11.81
N ARG A 145 -19.57 6.45 -10.62
CA ARG A 145 -19.44 7.24 -9.39
C ARG A 145 -18.16 6.86 -8.68
N THR A 146 -17.34 7.85 -8.32
CA THR A 146 -16.18 7.62 -7.47
C THR A 146 -16.66 7.28 -6.06
N ALA A 147 -16.10 6.21 -5.47
CA ALA A 147 -16.43 5.75 -4.13
C ALA A 147 -15.17 5.22 -3.43
N ASN A 148 -15.04 5.47 -2.12
CA ASN A 148 -14.20 4.64 -1.25
C ASN A 148 -14.93 3.31 -1.04
N SER A 149 -14.46 2.24 -1.66
CA SER A 149 -15.13 0.96 -1.60
C SER A 149 -14.18 -0.22 -1.76
N GLY A 150 -14.51 -1.29 -1.07
CA GLY A 150 -13.84 -2.57 -1.16
C GLY A 150 -12.63 -2.72 -0.24
N GLU A 151 -12.27 -3.97 -0.03
CA GLU A 151 -10.99 -4.40 0.51
C GLU A 151 -10.35 -5.30 -0.54
N ILE A 152 -9.14 -4.94 -0.98
CA ILE A 152 -8.30 -5.84 -1.78
C ILE A 152 -7.28 -6.46 -0.86
N ARG A 153 -7.31 -7.78 -0.75
CA ARG A 153 -6.38 -8.55 0.08
C ARG A 153 -5.48 -9.42 -0.78
N ASN A 154 -4.18 -9.20 -0.63
CA ASN A 154 -3.11 -10.04 -1.18
C ASN A 154 -2.44 -10.81 -0.05
N THR A 155 -2.18 -12.10 -0.26
CA THR A 155 -1.49 -12.94 0.70
C THR A 155 -0.55 -13.84 -0.07
N GLY A 156 0.69 -13.93 0.37
CA GLY A 156 1.72 -14.62 -0.39
C GLY A 156 2.84 -15.18 0.48
N VAL A 157 3.64 -16.01 -0.17
CA VAL A 157 4.89 -16.54 0.34
C VAL A 157 5.96 -16.23 -0.69
N GLU A 158 7.09 -15.75 -0.22
CA GLU A 158 8.30 -15.50 -1.00
C GLU A 158 9.40 -16.39 -0.45
N LEU A 159 10.13 -17.04 -1.34
CA LEU A 159 11.22 -17.95 -1.00
C LEU A 159 12.40 -17.69 -1.92
N LEU A 160 13.55 -17.44 -1.32
CA LEU A 160 14.84 -17.35 -1.99
C LEU A 160 15.76 -18.43 -1.45
N LEU A 161 16.39 -19.16 -2.37
CA LEU A 161 17.41 -20.14 -2.08
C LEU A 161 18.69 -19.72 -2.78
N THR A 162 19.80 -19.67 -2.05
CA THR A 162 21.13 -19.39 -2.60
C THR A 162 22.06 -20.56 -2.30
N SER A 163 22.93 -20.87 -3.25
CA SER A 163 23.97 -21.89 -3.03
C SER A 163 25.26 -21.54 -3.76
N ILE A 164 26.39 -21.82 -3.11
CA ILE A 164 27.75 -21.69 -3.65
C ILE A 164 28.39 -23.09 -3.64
N PRO A 165 28.22 -23.86 -4.72
CA PRO A 165 28.60 -25.27 -4.74
C PRO A 165 30.11 -25.54 -4.87
N PHE A 166 30.92 -24.56 -5.31
CA PHE A 166 32.37 -24.68 -5.47
C PHE A 166 33.11 -23.68 -4.59
#